data_AF-A0A847YX59-F1
#
_entry.id   AF-A0A847YX59-F1
#
_cell.length_a   1.000
_cell.length_b   1.000
_cell.length_c   1.000
_cell.angle_alpha   90.00
_cell.angle_beta   90.00
_cell.angle_gamma   90.00
#
_symmetry.space_group_name_H-M   'P 1'
#
loop_
_entity.id
_entity.type
_entity.pdbx_description
1 polymer ?
#
loop_
_entity_poly.entity_id
_entity_poly.type
_entity_poly.pdbx_seq_one_letter_code
_entity_poly.pdbx_strand_id
1 'polypeptide(L)' 'MKDILQLFIVIWLAIFAYLLFPNQQLIRLFILITMTLVFIAWGLKQHIVNKTLSLNIILEYCFLGLLGIALVSFLLYYK' A
#
# COMPACT_ATOMS: atom_id res chain seq x y z
N MET A 1 17.07 5.02 7.60
CA MET A 1 16.20 5.87 8.44
C MET A 1 15.39 6.88 7.62
N LYS A 2 16.00 7.64 6.69
CA LYS A 2 15.28 8.61 5.86
C LYS A 2 14.15 7.99 5.01
N ASP A 3 14.36 6.83 4.38
CA ASP A 3 13.32 6.17 3.57
C ASP A 3 12.12 5.66 4.39
N ILE A 4 12.34 5.30 5.66
CA ILE A 4 11.27 4.86 6.57
C ILE A 4 10.39 6.05 6.93
N LEU A 5 11.00 7.21 7.20
CA LEU A 5 10.26 8.45 7.48
C LEU A 5 9.42 8.88 6.27
N GLN A 6 9.97 8.77 5.05
CA GLN A 6 9.21 9.06 3.83
C GLN A 6 8.00 8.14 3.67
N LEU A 7 8.19 6.82 3.85
CA LEU A 7 7.08 5.87 3.80
C LEU A 7 6.02 6.18 4.85
N PHE A 8 6.44 6.51 6.07
CA PHE A 8 5.55 6.88 7.17
C PHE A 8 4.68 8.10 6.81
N ILE A 9 5.30 9.16 6.27
CA ILE A 9 4.57 10.35 5.83
C ILE A 9 3.55 10.00 4.75
N VAL A 10 3.93 9.19 3.76
CA VAL A 10 3.02 8.78 2.68
C VAL A 10 1.85 7.96 3.21
N ILE A 11 2.10 7.03 4.15
CA ILE A 11 1.05 6.25 4.81
C ILE A 11 0.05 7.18 5.49
N TRP A 12 0.53 8.15 6.29
CA TRP A 12 -0.35 9.08 6.99
C TRP A 12 -1.14 9.98 6.05
N LEU A 13 -0.53 10.46 4.97
CA LEU A 13 -1.23 11.24 3.95
C LEU A 13 -2.36 10.43 3.30
N ALA A 14 -2.13 9.16 3.00
CA ALA A 14 -3.15 8.31 2.42
C ALA A 14 -4.28 7.99 3.41
N ILE A 15 -3.96 7.75 4.70
CA ILE A 15 -4.97 7.59 5.75
C ILE A 15 -5.81 8.85 5.87
N PHE A 16 -5.18 10.03 5.90
CA PHE A 16 -5.87 11.31 5.98
C PHE A 16 -6.78 11.54 4.76
N ALA A 17 -6.26 11.31 3.55
CA ALA A 17 -7.05 11.38 2.33
C ALA A 17 -8.25 10.41 2.36
N TYR A 18 -8.06 9.18 2.83
CA TYR A 18 -9.13 8.20 2.95
C TYR A 18 -10.25 8.65 3.90
N LEU A 19 -9.91 9.32 5.00
CA LEU A 19 -10.87 9.85 5.97
C LEU A 19 -11.61 11.10 5.46
N LEU A 20 -11.00 11.91 4.59
CA LEU A 20 -11.65 13.08 3.99
C LEU A 20 -12.76 12.75 2.99
N PHE A 21 -12.73 11.55 2.40
CA PHE A 21 -13.68 11.14 1.36
C PHE A 21 -14.55 9.93 1.77
N PRO A 22 -15.30 9.99 2.89
CA PRO A 22 -15.96 8.81 3.47
C PRO A 22 -16.97 8.14 2.54
N ASN A 23 -17.70 8.94 1.75
CA ASN A 23 -18.79 8.47 0.88
C ASN A 23 -18.35 8.18 -0.56
N GLN A 24 -17.10 8.48 -0.92
CA GLN A 24 -16.61 8.31 -2.28
C GLN A 24 -15.82 7.00 -2.39
N GLN A 25 -16.54 5.88 -2.51
CA GLN A 25 -15.97 4.52 -2.54
C GLN A 25 -14.89 4.37 -3.62
N LEU A 26 -15.10 4.93 -4.81
CA LEU A 26 -14.12 4.90 -5.91
C LEU A 26 -12.81 5.62 -5.54
N ILE A 27 -12.88 6.78 -4.88
CA ILE A 27 -11.68 7.50 -4.42
C ILE A 27 -10.96 6.69 -3.35
N ARG A 28 -11.70 6.11 -2.39
CA ARG A 28 -11.11 5.27 -1.33
C ARG A 28 -10.41 4.03 -1.90
N LEU A 29 -11.00 3.41 -2.92
CA LEU A 29 -10.38 2.30 -3.65
C LEU A 29 -9.11 2.76 -4.40
N PHE A 30 -9.15 3.91 -5.06
CA PHE A 30 -7.99 4.46 -5.76
C PHE A 30 -6.83 4.75 -4.79
N ILE A 31 -7.11 5.41 -3.67
CA ILE A 31 -6.12 5.68 -2.60
C ILE A 31 -5.48 4.38 -2.12
N LEU A 32 -6.28 3.35 -1.88
CA LEU A 32 -5.82 2.03 -1.43
C LEU A 32 -4.91 1.35 -2.47
N ILE A 33 -5.30 1.36 -3.74
CA ILE A 33 -4.49 0.80 -4.84
C ILE A 33 -3.16 1.56 -4.95
N THR A 34 -3.20 2.89 -4.97
CA THR A 34 -1.99 3.72 -5.03
C THR A 34 -1.07 3.45 -3.84
N MET A 35 -1.61 3.37 -2.62
CA MET A 35 -0.83 3.04 -1.43
C MET A 35 -0.17 1.67 -1.51
N THR A 36 -0.91 0.69 -2.01
CA THR A 36 -0.40 -0.68 -2.19
C THR A 36 0.79 -0.68 -3.15
N LEU A 37 0.67 0.02 -4.30
CA LEU A 37 1.75 0.13 -5.27
C LEU A 37 2.98 0.84 -4.69
N VAL A 38 2.78 1.93 -3.92
CA VAL A 38 3.88 2.64 -3.26
C VAL A 38 4.58 1.75 -2.23
N PHE A 39 3.83 1.00 -1.43
CA PHE A 39 4.38 0.07 -0.45
C PHE A 39 5.20 -1.05 -1.11
N ILE A 40 4.67 -1.64 -2.18
CA ILE A 40 5.38 -2.65 -2.97
C ILE A 40 6.66 -2.05 -3.56
N ALA A 41 6.57 -0.91 -4.25
CA ALA A 41 7.73 -0.27 -4.86
C ALA A 41 8.82 0.08 -3.83
N TRP A 42 8.43 0.57 -2.65
CA TRP A 42 9.34 0.85 -1.55
C TRP A 42 10.02 -0.42 -1.02
N GLY A 43 9.25 -1.48 -0.79
CA GLY A 43 9.77 -2.78 -0.32
C GLY A 43 10.77 -3.37 -1.32
N LEU A 44 10.40 -3.40 -2.60
CA LEU A 44 11.28 -3.87 -3.68
C LEU A 44 12.56 -3.03 -3.76
N LYS A 45 12.46 -1.69 -3.70
CA LYS A 45 13.62 -0.79 -3.66
C LYS A 45 14.56 -1.16 -2.51
N GLN A 46 14.02 -1.40 -1.32
CA GLN A 46 14.81 -1.75 -0.14
C GLN A 46 15.55 -3.09 -0.33
N HIS A 47 14.89 -4.09 -0.90
CA HIS A 47 15.51 -5.39 -1.18
C HIS A 47 16.55 -5.33 -2.31
N ILE A 48 16.35 -4.46 -3.31
CA ILE A 48 17.35 -4.19 -4.36
C ILE A 48 18.61 -3.56 -3.77
N VAL A 49 18.46 -2.50 -2.96
CA VAL A 49 19.60 -1.80 -2.33
C VAL A 49 20.39 -2.75 -1.44
N ASN A 50 19.70 -3.63 -0.70
CA ASN A 50 20.33 -4.60 0.19
C ASN A 50 20.81 -5.87 -0.53
N LYS A 51 20.66 -5.98 -1.85
CA LYS A 51 21.00 -7.18 -2.66
C LYS A 51 20.34 -8.47 -2.15
N THR A 52 19.13 -8.35 -1.60
CA THR A 52 18.35 -9.48 -1.08
C THR A 52 17.13 -9.78 -1.95
N LEU A 53 16.95 -9.08 -3.08
CA LEU A 53 15.80 -9.28 -3.95
C LEU A 53 15.79 -10.72 -4.52
N SER A 54 14.69 -11.43 -4.27
CA SER A 54 14.40 -12.73 -4.85
C SER A 54 12.98 -12.74 -5.41
N LEU A 55 12.68 -13.68 -6.31
CA LEU A 55 11.35 -13.82 -6.88
C LEU A 55 10.29 -14.11 -5.80
N ASN A 56 10.66 -14.84 -4.75
CA ASN A 56 9.78 -15.11 -3.60
C ASN A 56 9.34 -13.81 -2.91
N ILE A 57 10.27 -12.87 -2.69
CA ILE A 57 9.96 -11.57 -2.08
C ILE A 57 9.00 -10.77 -2.98
N ILE A 58 9.21 -10.78 -4.31
CA ILE A 58 8.30 -10.09 -5.23
C ILE A 58 6.89 -10.67 -5.10
N LEU A 59 6.76 -11.99 -5.07
CA LEU A 59 5.47 -12.65 -4.90
C LEU A 59 4.85 -12.33 -3.54
N GLU A 60 5.61 -12.35 -2.44
CA GLU A 60 5.14 -12.00 -1.10
C GLU A 60 4.52 -10.59 -1.08
N TYR A 61 5.21 -9.60 -1.64
CA TYR A 61 4.70 -8.22 -1.71
C TYR A 61 3.44 -8.11 -2.57
N CYS A 62 3.39 -8.81 -3.71
CA CYS A 62 2.19 -8.86 -4.54
C CYS A 62 1.01 -9.51 -3.81
N PHE A 63 1.22 -10.63 -3.12
CA PHE A 63 0.18 -11.32 -2.35
C PHE A 63 -0.30 -10.47 -1.18
N LEU A 64 0.60 -9.85 -0.42
CA LEU A 64 0.25 -8.96 0.68
C LEU A 64 -0.53 -7.73 0.18
N GLY A 65 -0.13 -7.15 -0.96
CA GLY A 65 -0.83 -6.05 -1.59
C GLY A 65 -2.24 -6.43 -2.03
N LEU A 66 -2.40 -7.56 -2.71
CA LEU A 66 -3.70 -8.08 -3.13
C LEU A 66 -4.59 -8.42 -1.94
N LEU A 67 -4.04 -9.02 -0.88
CA LEU A 67 -4.76 -9.33 0.35
C LEU A 67 -5.26 -8.06 1.03
N GLY A 68 -4.40 -7.03 1.14
CA GLY A 68 -4.77 -5.73 1.68
C GLY A 68 -5.89 -5.06 0.88
N ILE A 69 -5.79 -5.09 -0.46
CA ILE A 69 -6.84 -4.58 -1.34
C ILE A 69 -8.14 -5.34 -1.14
N ALA A 70 -8.10 -6.68 -1.09
CA ALA A 70 -9.26 -7.53 -0.92
C ALA A 70 -9.97 -7.26 0.42
N LEU A 71 -9.22 -7.19 1.53
CA LEU A 71 -9.75 -6.93 2.86
C LEU A 71 -10.46 -5.57 2.95
N VAL A 72 -9.82 -4.50 2.48
CA VAL A 72 -10.41 -3.17 2.54
C VAL A 72 -11.57 -3.04 1.55
N SER A 73 -11.49 -3.66 0.37
CA SER A 73 -12.61 -3.67 -0.58
C SER A 73 -13.82 -4.42 -0.03
N PHE A 74 -13.61 -5.54 0.66
CA PHE A 74 -14.66 -6.26 1.38
C PHE A 74 -15.30 -5.34 2.45
N LEU A 75 -14.49 -4.67 3.26
CA LEU A 75 -14.97 -3.71 4.27
C LEU A 75 -15.65 -2.47 3.68
N LEU A 76 -15.41 -2.14 2.41
CA LEU A 76 -16.08 -1.03 1.73
C LEU A 76 -17.43 -1.43 1.13
N TYR A 77 -17.54 -2.67 0.67
CA TYR A 77 -18.73 -3.18 0.00
C TYR A 77 -19.79 -3.70 0.98
N TYR A 78 -19.36 -4.32 2.08
CA TYR A 78 -20.26 -4.92 3.08
C TYR A 78 -20.52 -3.99 4.29
N LYS A 79 -20.26 -2.69 4.14
CA LYS A 79 -20.57 -1.66 5.14
C LYS A 79 -21.77 -0.84 4.70
#